data_AF-A0A0D8Y235-F1
#
_entry.id   AF-A0A0D8Y235-F1
#
_cell.length_a   1.000
_cell.length_b   1.000
_cell.length_c   1.000
_cell.angle_alpha   90.00
_cell.angle_beta   90.00
_cell.angle_gamma   90.00
#
_symmetry.space_group_name_H-M   'P 1'
#
loop_
_entity.id
_entity.type
_entity.pdbx_description
1 polymer ?
#
loop_
_entity_poly.entity_id
_entity_poly.type
_entity_poly.pdbx_seq_one_letter_code
_entity_poly.pdbx_strand_id
1 'polypeptide(L)'
;MQTLRAYLIVYIIILTFQFTAIVCNGLLLFLFFKEKSLQRNSSMRLVLFLVATTFSLAITTLPYSIYLTISWNPFYINLNPYITMLCGAPLIFHLKIDLTLIESLAVERIMARIL
;
A
#
# COMPACT_ATOMS: atom_id res chain seq x y z
N MET A 1 4.88 19.58 22.80
CA MET A 1 5.26 18.22 23.26
C MET A 1 4.20 17.15 22.97
N GLN A 2 2.90 17.36 23.27
CA GLN A 2 1.84 16.37 22.97
C GLN A 2 1.72 16.03 21.47
N THR A 3 1.84 17.03 20.59
CA THR A 3 1.77 16.85 19.13
C THR A 3 2.87 15.92 18.59
N LEU A 4 4.12 16.05 19.05
CA LEU A 4 5.24 15.19 18.63
C LEU A 4 5.09 13.72 19.05
N ARG A 5 4.47 13.47 20.21
CA ARG A 5 4.15 12.10 20.66
C ARG A 5 3.04 11.49 19.81
N ALA A 6 2.05 12.29 19.40
CA ALA A 6 1.00 11.84 18.48
C ALA A 6 1.59 11.41 17.13
N TYR A 7 2.58 12.13 16.59
CA TYR A 7 3.25 11.73 15.34
C TYR A 7 3.97 10.38 15.47
N LEU A 8 4.63 10.10 16.59
CA LEU A 8 5.26 8.79 16.83
C LEU A 8 4.22 7.66 16.81
N ILE A 9 3.09 7.87 17.50
CA ILE A 9 2.00 6.89 17.55
C ILE A 9 1.48 6.63 16.13
N VAL A 10 1.30 7.68 15.33
CA VAL A 10 0.88 7.57 13.94
C VAL A 10 1.90 6.77 13.12
N TYR A 11 3.21 7.02 13.26
CA TYR A 11 4.23 6.27 12.52
C TYR A 11 4.28 4.79 12.90
N ILE A 12 4.10 4.46 14.19
CA ILE A 12 4.02 3.08 14.65
C ILE A 12 2.76 2.40 14.07
N ILE A 13 1.61 3.07 14.11
CA ILE A 13 0.37 2.55 13.52
C ILE A 13 0.58 2.29 12.02
N ILE A 14 1.13 3.26 11.28
CA ILE A 14 1.42 3.10 9.85
C ILE A 14 2.33 1.88 9.60
N LEU A 15 3.41 1.72 10.36
CA LEU A 15 4.30 0.56 10.24
C LEU A 15 3.58 -0.76 10.49
N THR A 16 2.71 -0.83 11.51
CA THR A 16 1.96 -2.06 11.79
C THR A 16 0.99 -2.42 10.67
N PHE A 17 0.21 -1.45 10.17
CA PHE A 17 -0.69 -1.66 9.04
C PHE A 17 0.07 -2.08 7.78
N GLN A 18 1.23 -1.48 7.54
CA GLN A 18 2.07 -1.78 6.39
C GLN A 18 2.64 -3.20 6.46
N PHE A 19 3.06 -3.65 7.64
CA PHE A 19 3.50 -5.03 7.85
C PHE A 19 2.35 -6.02 7.59
N THR A 20 1.16 -5.75 8.12
CA THR A 20 -0.03 -6.56 7.84
C THR A 20 -0.35 -6.60 6.35
N ALA A 21 -0.26 -5.47 5.65
CA ALA A 21 -0.49 -5.41 4.20
C ALA A 21 0.53 -6.26 3.43
N ILE A 22 1.81 -6.25 3.80
CA ILE A 22 2.84 -7.09 3.16
C ILE A 22 2.51 -8.57 3.36
N VAL A 23 2.17 -8.98 4.59
CA VAL A 23 1.85 -10.38 4.89
C VAL A 23 0.59 -10.82 4.15
N CYS A 24 -0.51 -10.07 4.26
CA CYS A 24 -1.77 -10.43 3.62
C CYS A 24 -1.68 -10.43 2.10
N ASN A 25 -1.13 -9.37 1.50
CA ASN A 25 -1.01 -9.28 0.04
C ASN A 25 0.03 -10.26 -0.50
N GLY A 26 1.10 -10.54 0.24
CA GLY A 26 2.08 -11.57 -0.10
C GLY A 26 1.47 -12.98 -0.09
N LEU A 27 0.64 -13.31 0.91
CA LEU A 27 -0.08 -14.58 0.95
C LEU A 27 -1.08 -14.73 -0.21
N LEU A 28 -1.81 -13.65 -0.54
CA LEU A 28 -2.72 -13.65 -1.69
C LEU A 28 -1.96 -13.86 -3.01
N LEU A 29 -0.85 -13.15 -3.23
CA LEU A 29 0.01 -13.38 -4.39
C LEU A 29 0.49 -14.83 -4.47
N PHE A 30 0.95 -15.39 -3.35
CA PHE A 30 1.38 -16.79 -3.28
C PHE A 30 0.26 -17.75 -3.69
N LEU A 31 -0.97 -17.54 -3.21
CA LEU A 31 -2.14 -18.33 -3.61
C LEU A 31 -2.43 -18.21 -5.11
N PHE A 32 -2.39 -16.99 -5.67
CA PHE A 32 -2.58 -16.77 -7.11
C PHE A 32 -1.46 -17.36 -7.97
N PHE A 33 -0.22 -17.42 -7.48
CA PHE A 33 0.90 -18.08 -8.16
C PHE A 33 0.73 -19.61 -8.17
N LYS A 34 0.25 -20.17 -7.05
CA LYS A 34 0.01 -21.61 -6.91
C LYS A 34 -1.16 -22.07 -7.77
N GLU A 35 -2.26 -21.33 -7.77
CA GLU A 35 -3.50 -21.70 -8.44
C GLU A 35 -3.72 -20.88 -9.72
N LYS A 36 -3.07 -21.30 -10.82
CA LYS A 36 -3.16 -20.62 -12.12
C LYS A 36 -4.59 -20.62 -12.72
N SER A 37 -5.46 -21.52 -12.27
CA SER A 37 -6.86 -21.56 -12.70
C SER A 37 -7.64 -20.29 -12.33
N LEU A 38 -7.27 -19.64 -11.21
CA LEU A 38 -7.86 -18.38 -10.76
C LEU A 38 -7.55 -17.23 -11.71
N GLN A 39 -6.40 -17.25 -12.40
CA GLN A 39 -5.99 -16.19 -13.33
C GLN A 39 -6.77 -16.18 -14.66
N ARG A 40 -7.62 -17.19 -14.89
CA ARG A 40 -8.37 -17.33 -16.15
C ARG A 40 -9.55 -16.35 -16.23
N ASN A 41 -10.11 -15.95 -15.10
CA ASN A 41 -11.22 -15.00 -15.06
C ASN A 41 -10.71 -13.56 -15.11
N SER A 42 -11.33 -12.70 -15.94
CA SER A 42 -10.96 -11.29 -16.07
C SER A 42 -10.96 -10.58 -14.70
N SER A 43 -11.96 -10.86 -13.86
CA SER A 43 -12.11 -10.19 -12.56
C SER A 43 -11.01 -10.59 -11.59
N MET A 44 -10.57 -11.85 -11.67
CA MET A 44 -9.47 -12.33 -10.86
C MET A 44 -8.11 -11.81 -11.34
N ARG A 45 -7.96 -11.47 -12.63
CA ARG A 45 -6.77 -10.77 -13.12
C ARG A 45 -6.71 -9.34 -12.58
N LEU A 46 -7.83 -8.61 -12.53
CA LEU A 46 -7.85 -7.29 -11.89
C LEU A 46 -7.52 -7.38 -10.40
N VAL A 47 -8.05 -8.38 -9.69
CA VAL A 47 -7.70 -8.62 -8.28
C VAL A 47 -6.22 -8.95 -8.14
N LEU A 48 -5.64 -9.78 -9.03
CA LEU A 48 -4.20 -10.06 -9.02
C LEU A 48 -3.38 -8.78 -9.22
N PHE A 49 -3.76 -7.92 -10.17
CA PHE A 49 -3.09 -6.63 -10.36
C PHE A 49 -3.17 -5.76 -9.12
N LEU A 50 -4.35 -5.66 -8.48
CA LEU A 50 -4.55 -4.91 -7.24
C LEU A 50 -3.68 -5.44 -6.08
N VAL A 51 -3.61 -6.76 -5.90
CA VAL A 51 -2.76 -7.35 -4.85
C VAL A 51 -1.27 -7.15 -5.16
N ALA A 52 -0.88 -7.25 -6.43
CA ALA A 52 0.51 -7.01 -6.85
C ALA A 52 0.95 -5.56 -6.66
N THR A 53 0.09 -4.60 -6.99
CA THR A 53 0.37 -3.17 -6.80
C THR A 53 0.46 -2.86 -5.31
N THR A 54 -0.53 -3.26 -4.52
CA THR A 54 -0.56 -2.98 -3.07
C THR A 54 0.61 -3.63 -2.31
N PHE A 55 1.03 -4.84 -2.70
CA PHE A 55 2.25 -5.45 -2.17
C PHE A 55 3.52 -4.66 -2.53
N SER A 56 3.64 -4.27 -3.80
CA SER A 56 4.78 -3.48 -4.28
C SER A 56 4.87 -2.13 -3.57
N LEU A 57 3.74 -1.44 -3.36
CA LEU A 57 3.68 -0.20 -2.58
C LEU A 57 4.20 -0.40 -1.17
N ALA A 58 3.69 -1.43 -0.49
CA ALA A 58 4.03 -1.65 0.89
C ALA A 58 5.54 -1.87 1.06
N ILE A 59 6.21 -2.47 0.07
CA ILE A 59 7.69 -2.56 0.01
C ILE A 59 8.33 -1.21 -0.29
N THR A 60 7.88 -0.47 -1.32
CA THR A 60 8.50 0.80 -1.73
C THR A 60 8.40 1.89 -0.66
N THR A 61 7.32 1.90 0.11
CA THR A 61 7.10 2.88 1.20
C THR A 61 7.71 2.45 2.53
N LEU A 62 8.20 1.21 2.65
CA LEU A 62 8.74 0.68 3.90
C LEU A 62 9.99 1.43 4.38
N PRO A 63 10.97 1.75 3.51
CA PRO A 63 12.15 2.53 3.91
C PRO A 63 11.77 3.91 4.47
N TYR A 64 10.70 4.51 3.96
CA TYR A 64 10.21 5.80 4.42
C TYR A 64 9.61 5.73 5.81
N SER A 65 8.71 4.77 6.06
CA SER A 65 8.09 4.55 7.37
C SER A 65 9.14 4.22 8.43
N ILE A 66 10.17 3.45 8.08
CA ILE A 66 11.31 3.15 8.96
C ILE A 66 12.13 4.43 9.23
N TYR A 67 12.44 5.21 8.19
CA TYR A 67 13.17 6.47 8.33
C TYR A 67 12.47 7.45 9.27
N LEU A 68 11.15 7.60 9.15
CA LEU A 68 10.35 8.46 10.02
C LEU A 68 10.34 7.99 11.48
N THR A 69 10.41 6.67 11.69
CA THR A 69 10.38 6.08 13.04
C THR A 69 11.74 6.17 13.72
N ILE A 70 12.83 5.90 13.01
CA ILE A 70 14.20 5.98 13.54
C ILE A 70 14.64 7.44 13.73
N SER A 71 14.31 8.32 12.79
CA SER A 71 14.68 9.74 12.85
C SER A 71 13.75 10.56 13.75
N TRP A 72 12.85 9.90 14.49
CA TRP A 72 11.95 10.59 15.40
C TRP A 72 12.74 11.22 16.56
N ASN A 73 12.54 12.51 16.77
CA ASN A 73 13.13 13.25 17.87
C ASN A 73 12.03 14.07 18.57
N PRO A 74 11.94 14.02 19.92
CA PRO A 74 10.89 14.69 20.69
C PRO A 74 10.96 16.23 20.68
N PHE A 75 12.06 16.81 20.20
CA PHE A 75 12.30 18.26 20.17
C PHE A 75 12.25 18.87 18.77
N TYR A 76 12.66 18.13 17.73
CA TYR A 76 12.71 18.64 16.35
C TYR A 76 12.31 17.57 15.34
N ILE A 77 11.46 17.93 14.38
CA ILE A 77 11.14 17.08 13.23
C ILE A 77 12.19 17.36 12.15
N ASN A 78 13.21 16.51 12.03
CA ASN A 78 14.23 16.62 10.99
C ASN A 78 13.81 15.82 9.75
N LEU A 79 12.95 16.42 8.93
CA LEU A 79 12.56 15.87 7.63
C LEU A 79 13.52 16.37 6.57
N ASN A 80 14.38 15.50 6.06
CA ASN A 80 15.18 15.84 4.89
C ASN A 80 14.22 16.03 3.69
N PRO A 81 14.20 17.21 3.05
CA PRO A 81 13.24 17.52 1.98
C PRO A 81 13.42 16.61 0.77
N TYR A 82 14.65 16.20 0.45
CA TYR A 82 14.92 15.30 -0.67
C TYR A 82 14.40 13.89 -0.42
N ILE A 83 14.58 13.38 0.80
CA ILE A 83 14.08 12.06 1.20
C ILE A 83 12.55 12.08 1.25
N THR A 84 11.96 13.12 1.81
CA THR A 84 10.50 13.25 1.92
C THR A 84 9.84 13.36 0.55
N MET A 85 10.44 14.09 -0.39
CA MET A 85 9.93 14.21 -1.75
C MET A 85 10.05 12.89 -2.52
N LEU A 86 11.21 12.23 -2.47
CA LEU A 86 11.45 10.97 -3.17
C LEU A 86 10.58 9.83 -2.63
N CYS A 87 10.45 9.75 -1.31
CA CYS A 87 9.71 8.68 -0.64
C CYS A 87 8.21 8.96 -0.50
N GLY A 88 7.79 10.23 -0.54
CA GLY A 88 6.38 10.62 -0.52
C GLY A 88 5.69 10.51 -1.89
N ALA A 89 6.43 10.68 -3.00
CA ALA A 89 5.88 10.57 -4.35
C ALA A 89 5.24 9.19 -4.67
N PRO A 90 5.83 8.05 -4.28
CA PRO A 90 5.21 6.73 -4.45
C PRO A 90 3.81 6.63 -3.83
N LEU A 91 3.56 7.30 -2.69
CA LEU A 91 2.26 7.24 -2.01
C LEU A 91 1.15 7.88 -2.84
N ILE A 92 1.39 9.08 -3.39
CA ILE A 92 0.40 9.83 -4.19
C ILE A 92 0.11 9.11 -5.50
N PHE A 93 1.15 8.59 -6.15
CA PHE A 93 0.99 7.84 -7.39
C PHE A 93 0.19 6.55 -7.17
N HIS A 94 0.41 5.87 -6.04
CA HIS A 94 -0.27 4.61 -5.75
C HIS A 94 -1.74 4.78 -5.41
N LEU A 95 -2.10 5.81 -4.62
CA LEU A 95 -3.50 6.13 -4.33
C LEU A 95 -4.34 6.31 -5.60
N LYS A 96 -3.75 6.88 -6.65
CA LYS A 96 -4.42 7.02 -7.96
C LYS A 96 -4.58 5.68 -8.68
N ILE A 97 -3.58 4.80 -8.61
CA ILE A 97 -3.64 3.46 -9.22
C ILE A 97 -4.70 2.60 -8.53
N ASP A 98 -4.69 2.54 -7.20
CA ASP A 98 -5.63 1.74 -6.43
C ASP A 98 -7.08 2.21 -6.65
N LEU A 99 -7.32 3.52 -6.70
CA LEU A 99 -8.63 4.07 -7.02
C LEU A 99 -9.11 3.60 -8.39
N THR A 100 -8.24 3.73 -9.41
CA THR A 100 -8.55 3.31 -10.79
C THR A 100 -8.84 1.80 -10.87
N LEU A 101 -8.09 0.99 -10.11
CA LEU A 101 -8.30 -0.45 -10.06
C LEU A 101 -9.61 -0.83 -9.35
N ILE A 102 -9.97 -0.16 -8.26
CA ILE A 102 -11.25 -0.39 -7.57
C ILE A 102 -12.42 0.01 -8.46
N GLU A 103 -12.32 1.15 -9.15
CA GLU A 103 -13.34 1.58 -10.12
C GLU A 103 -13.51 0.56 -11.25
N SER A 104 -12.41 0.10 -11.85
CA SER A 104 -12.47 -0.93 -12.91
C SER A 104 -13.07 -2.26 -12.41
N LEU A 105 -12.74 -2.68 -11.18
CA LEU A 105 -13.34 -3.86 -10.56
C LEU A 105 -14.85 -3.66 -10.30
N ALA A 106 -15.27 -2.47 -9.88
CA ALA A 106 -16.67 -2.14 -9.66
C ALA A 106 -17.46 -2.18 -10.97
N VAL A 107 -16.92 -1.60 -12.04
CA VAL A 107 -17.51 -1.63 -13.39
C VAL A 107 -17.65 -3.07 -13.89
N GLU A 108 -16.62 -3.90 -13.74
CA GLU A 108 -16.67 -5.29 -14.17
C GLU A 108 -17.77 -6.08 -13.44
N ARG A 109 -17.91 -5.89 -12.12
CA ARG A 109 -18.97 -6.53 -11.33
C ARG A 109 -20.37 -6.05 -11.71
N ILE A 110 -20.53 -4.79 -12.10
CA ILE A 110 -21.82 -4.26 -12.55
C ILE A 110 -22.18 -4.84 -13.92
N MET A 111 -21.24 -4.88 -14.87
CA MET A 111 -21.49 -5.46 -16.19
C MET A 111 -21.80 -6.95 -16.13
N ALA A 112 -21.07 -7.72 -15.33
CA ALA A 112 -21.33 -9.15 -15.13
C ALA A 112 -22.70 -9.45 -14.47
N ARG A 113 -23.35 -8.45 -13.88
CA ARG A 113 -24.68 -8.56 -13.27
C ARG A 113 -25.80 -8.10 -14.21
N ILE A 114 -25.49 -7.27 -15.19
CA ILE A 114 -26.45 -6.73 -16.17
C ILE A 114 -26.56 -7.64 -17.40
N LEU A 115 -25.46 -8.27 -17.82
CA LEU A 115 -25.41 -9.25 -18.90
C LEU A 115 -25.85 -10.64 -18.42
#